data_AF-A0A497AS85-F1
#
_entry.id   AF-A0A497AS85-F1
#
_cell.length_a   1.000
_cell.length_b   1.000
_cell.length_c   1.000
_cell.angle_alpha   90.00
_cell.angle_beta   90.00
_cell.angle_gamma   90.00
#
_symmetry.space_group_name_H-M   'P 1'
#
loop_
_entity.id
_entity.type
_entity.pdbx_description
1 polymer ?
#
loop_
_entity_poly.entity_id
_entity_poly.type
_entity_poly.pdbx_seq_one_letter_code
_entity_poly.pdbx_strand_id
1 'polypeptide(L)'
;MAVEKIEWDFGSGLKEYEVLDPQRCVTVSLDPAEADFSLLEFIEKQKFRELQQAWKQKFGSAWLGKLKVSKEDAVQRLNEAMDFWEERGFAVITRDYDTAECVAKITNRKRVTVALPRRKYNDYVWSYQIRRC
;
A
#
# COMPACT_ATOMS: atom_id res chain seq x y z
N MET A 1 -17.04 -4.42 6.43
CA MET A 1 -17.38 -3.91 5.07
C MET A 1 -17.20 -5.08 4.12
N ALA A 2 -18.15 -5.32 3.22
CA ALA A 2 -17.98 -6.35 2.19
C ALA A 2 -16.86 -5.92 1.23
N VAL A 3 -15.98 -6.85 0.86
CA VAL A 3 -14.96 -6.61 -0.16
C VAL A 3 -15.64 -6.76 -1.52
N GLU A 4 -15.63 -5.69 -2.31
CA GLU A 4 -16.13 -5.73 -3.69
C GLU A 4 -15.20 -6.61 -4.53
N LYS A 5 -15.78 -7.37 -5.46
CA LYS A 5 -15.05 -8.25 -6.36
C LYS A 5 -15.55 -8.10 -7.79
N ILE A 6 -14.66 -8.31 -8.75
CA ILE A 6 -14.96 -8.30 -10.18
C ILE A 6 -14.33 -9.52 -10.86
N GLU A 7 -14.93 -9.93 -11.97
CA GLU A 7 -14.25 -10.78 -12.95
C GLU A 7 -13.62 -9.88 -14.01
N TRP A 8 -12.32 -10.05 -14.26
CA TRP A 8 -11.60 -9.26 -15.26
C TRP A 8 -10.53 -10.11 -15.93
N ASP A 9 -10.23 -9.81 -17.19
CA ASP A 9 -9.09 -10.42 -17.89
C ASP A 9 -8.00 -9.36 -18.09
N PHE A 10 -6.90 -9.52 -17.33
CA PHE A 10 -5.69 -8.70 -17.47
C PHE A 10 -4.68 -9.32 -18.45
N GLY A 11 -5.13 -10.13 -19.41
CA GLY A 11 -4.30 -10.79 -20.43
C GLY A 11 -3.77 -12.17 -20.02
N SER A 12 -4.35 -12.79 -18.98
CA SER A 12 -3.96 -14.14 -18.50
C SER A 12 -5.15 -15.06 -18.29
N GLY A 13 -6.28 -14.73 -18.92
CA GLY A 13 -7.57 -15.36 -18.73
C GLY A 13 -8.40 -14.67 -17.66
N LEU A 14 -9.71 -14.86 -17.75
CA LEU A 14 -10.71 -14.32 -16.83
C LEU A 14 -10.51 -14.88 -15.42
N LYS A 15 -10.40 -13.99 -14.42
CA LYS A 15 -10.22 -14.34 -13.00
C LYS A 15 -11.00 -13.36 -12.11
N GLU A 16 -11.33 -13.81 -10.91
CA GLU A 16 -11.92 -12.96 -9.87
C GLU A 16 -10.84 -12.16 -9.12
N TYR A 17 -11.08 -10.86 -8.93
CA TYR A 17 -10.19 -9.95 -8.22
C TYR A 17 -10.95 -9.15 -7.16
N GLU A 18 -10.33 -8.96 -5.99
CA GLU A 18 -10.78 -7.98 -5.00
C GLU A 18 -10.54 -6.56 -5.54
N VAL A 19 -11.53 -5.69 -5.41
CA VAL A 19 -11.45 -4.29 -5.80
C VAL A 19 -11.06 -3.43 -4.61
N LEU A 20 -10.01 -2.63 -4.77
CA LEU A 20 -9.61 -1.66 -3.78
C LEU A 20 -10.14 -0.27 -4.11
N ASP A 21 -10.56 0.46 -3.08
CA ASP A 21 -10.87 1.89 -3.17
C ASP A 21 -9.55 2.69 -3.25
N PRO A 22 -9.28 3.43 -4.35
CA PRO A 22 -8.04 4.19 -4.51
C PRO A 22 -7.78 5.21 -3.38
N GLN A 23 -8.82 5.76 -2.74
CA GLN A 23 -8.68 6.69 -1.61
C GLN A 23 -8.24 6.00 -0.31
N ARG A 24 -8.22 4.66 -0.31
CA ARG A 24 -7.79 3.81 0.80
C ARG A 24 -6.56 2.99 0.41
N CYS A 25 -5.76 3.49 -0.53
CA CYS A 25 -4.52 2.85 -0.95
C CYS A 25 -3.31 3.75 -0.70
N VAL A 26 -2.22 3.14 -0.27
CA VAL A 26 -0.89 3.75 -0.25
C VAL A 26 0.07 2.92 -1.10
N THR A 27 0.84 3.58 -1.95
CA THR A 27 1.88 2.92 -2.73
C THR A 27 3.15 2.83 -1.91
N VAL A 28 3.84 1.68 -1.96
CA VAL A 28 5.17 1.52 -1.36
C VAL A 28 6.26 1.49 -2.42
N SER A 29 7.34 2.24 -2.19
CA SER A 29 8.60 2.13 -2.91
C SER A 29 9.77 2.00 -1.93
N LEU A 30 10.81 1.30 -2.35
CA LEU A 30 12.01 1.06 -1.55
C LEU A 30 13.21 1.75 -2.18
N ASP A 31 13.94 2.50 -1.36
CA ASP A 31 15.26 3.05 -1.66
C ASP A 31 16.30 2.44 -0.70
N PRO A 32 17.61 2.49 -1.01
CA PRO A 32 18.64 1.85 -0.18
C PRO A 32 18.68 2.26 1.30
N ALA A 33 18.17 3.45 1.65
CA ALA A 33 18.16 3.98 3.01
C ALA A 33 16.78 4.47 3.47
N GLU A 34 15.76 4.38 2.61
CA GLU A 34 14.44 4.94 2.87
C GLU A 34 13.36 4.05 2.27
N ALA A 35 12.17 4.08 2.86
CA ALA A 35 10.95 3.57 2.25
C ALA A 35 9.93 4.72 2.19
N ASP A 36 9.24 4.83 1.07
CA ASP A 36 8.20 5.84 0.87
C ASP A 36 6.84 5.16 0.76
N PHE A 37 5.89 5.68 1.55
CA PHE A 37 4.48 5.33 1.48
C PHE A 37 3.68 6.54 1.05
N SER A 38 3.28 6.56 -0.22
CA SER A 38 2.55 7.68 -0.80
C SER A 38 1.06 7.36 -0.95
N LEU A 39 0.18 8.28 -0.57
CA LEU A 39 -1.26 8.15 -0.82
C LEU A 39 -1.52 8.06 -2.33
N LEU A 40 -2.28 7.07 -2.76
CA LEU A 40 -2.59 6.90 -4.18
C LEU A 40 -3.51 8.03 -4.70
N GLU A 41 -4.48 8.45 -3.89
CA GLU A 41 -5.37 9.58 -4.18
C GLU A 41 -5.41 10.58 -3.04
N PHE A 42 -5.85 11.80 -3.35
CA PHE A 42 -6.14 12.81 -2.34
C PHE A 42 -7.21 12.32 -1.37
N ILE A 43 -6.96 12.56 -0.09
CA ILE A 43 -7.91 12.33 1.00
C ILE A 43 -8.31 13.67 1.62
N GLU A 44 -9.33 13.64 2.46
CA GLU A 44 -9.77 14.81 3.20
C GLU A 44 -8.63 15.46 3.99
N LYS A 45 -8.54 16.79 3.93
CA LYS A 45 -7.46 17.58 4.55
C LYS A 45 -7.33 17.34 6.06
N GLN A 46 -8.44 17.19 6.76
CA GLN A 46 -8.42 16.95 8.21
C GLN A 46 -7.82 15.57 8.53
N LYS A 47 -8.30 14.52 7.85
CA LYS A 47 -7.75 13.16 7.93
C LYS A 47 -6.27 13.11 7.58
N PHE A 48 -5.84 13.84 6.53
CA PHE A 48 -4.43 13.93 6.16
C PHE A 48 -3.57 14.49 7.30
N ARG A 49 -4.02 15.57 7.95
CA ARG A 49 -3.28 16.19 9.07
C ARG A 49 -3.19 15.25 10.26
N GLU A 50 -4.25 14.54 10.59
CA GLU A 50 -4.27 13.55 11.66
C GLU A 50 -3.27 12.40 11.39
N LEU A 51 -3.27 11.89 10.15
CA LEU A 51 -2.30 10.89 9.71
C LEU A 51 -0.86 11.41 9.80
N GLN A 52 -0.62 12.63 9.31
CA GLN A 52 0.70 13.26 9.35
C GLN A 52 1.19 13.44 10.80
N GLN A 53 0.33 13.87 11.71
CA GLN A 53 0.67 14.02 13.11
C GLN A 53 0.97 12.67 13.76
N ALA A 54 0.13 11.65 13.52
CA ALA A 54 0.34 10.31 14.06
C ALA A 54 1.63 9.67 13.51
N TRP A 55 1.92 9.87 12.22
CA TRP A 55 3.15 9.41 11.59
C TRP A 55 4.38 10.07 12.22
N LYS A 56 4.34 11.39 12.43
CA LYS A 56 5.42 12.13 13.10
C LYS A 56 5.65 11.64 14.52
N GLN A 57 4.58 11.36 15.26
CA GLN A 57 4.68 10.83 16.62
C GLN A 57 5.30 9.44 16.65
N LYS A 58 4.93 8.55 15.71
CA LYS A 58 5.42 7.17 15.68
C LYS A 58 6.83 7.03 15.09
N PHE A 59 7.13 7.76 14.01
CA PHE A 59 8.35 7.56 13.21
C PHE A 59 9.31 8.76 13.22
N GLY A 60 8.94 9.87 13.87
CA GLY A 60 9.76 11.08 13.97
C GLY A 60 9.80 11.95 12.71
N SER A 61 9.16 11.52 11.62
CA SER A 61 9.14 12.27 10.35
C SER A 61 7.93 13.18 10.24
N ALA A 62 8.14 14.47 9.94
CA ALA A 62 7.05 15.39 9.60
C ALA A 62 6.43 15.12 8.21
N TRP A 63 7.12 14.34 7.38
CA TRP A 63 6.65 13.92 6.07
C TRP A 63 5.91 12.59 6.22
N LEU A 64 4.59 12.63 6.04
CA LEU A 64 3.74 11.44 6.09
C LEU A 64 4.25 10.41 5.08
N GLY A 65 4.44 9.17 5.53
CA GLY A 65 4.85 8.07 4.68
C GLY A 65 6.36 7.96 4.43
N LYS A 66 7.14 9.01 4.71
CA LYS A 66 8.60 8.94 4.62
C LYS A 66 9.17 8.21 5.83
N LEU A 67 9.80 7.06 5.59
CA LEU A 67 10.39 6.20 6.60
C LEU A 67 11.89 6.04 6.33
N LYS A 68 12.74 6.47 7.27
CA LYS A 68 14.16 6.12 7.24
C LYS A 68 14.33 4.69 7.73
N VAL A 69 15.15 3.91 7.04
CA VAL A 69 15.46 2.53 7.41
C VAL A 69 16.97 2.30 7.32
N SER A 70 17.49 1.43 8.16
CA SER A 70 18.84 0.88 8.05
C SER A 70 18.75 -0.61 7.73
N LYS A 71 19.88 -1.23 7.36
CA LYS A 71 19.91 -2.66 7.06
C LYS A 71 19.52 -3.51 8.27
N GLU A 72 19.81 -3.02 9.48
CA GLU A 72 19.57 -3.70 10.74
C GLU A 72 18.11 -3.60 11.20
N ASP A 73 17.41 -2.49 10.90
CA ASP A 73 16.06 -2.24 11.39
C ASP A 73 14.96 -2.29 10.31
N ALA A 74 15.33 -2.43 9.02
CA ALA A 74 14.40 -2.34 7.89
C ALA A 74 13.17 -3.24 8.04
N VAL A 75 13.36 -4.50 8.45
CA VAL A 75 12.26 -5.47 8.61
C VAL A 75 11.23 -4.99 9.64
N GLN A 76 11.71 -4.57 10.82
CA GLN A 76 10.84 -4.12 11.90
C GLN A 76 10.14 -2.82 11.50
N ARG A 77 10.89 -1.84 11.01
CA ARG A 77 10.35 -0.52 10.66
C ARG A 77 9.34 -0.58 9.51
N LEU A 78 9.61 -1.39 8.48
CA LEU A 78 8.67 -1.60 7.39
C LEU A 78 7.37 -2.25 7.89
N ASN A 79 7.47 -3.25 8.77
CA ASN A 79 6.28 -3.86 9.36
C ASN A 79 5.46 -2.84 10.17
N GLU A 80 6.10 -2.05 11.04
CA GLU A 80 5.41 -1.03 11.84
C GLU A 80 4.74 0.05 10.99
N ALA A 81 5.36 0.42 9.86
CA ALA A 81 4.83 1.37 8.89
C ALA A 81 3.64 0.79 8.11
N MET A 82 3.75 -0.46 7.66
CA MET A 82 2.63 -1.15 7.02
C MET A 82 1.43 -1.30 7.96
N ASP A 83 1.69 -1.70 9.20
CA ASP A 83 0.68 -1.81 10.25
C ASP A 83 0.01 -0.48 10.53
N PHE A 84 0.79 0.60 10.58
CA PHE A 84 0.25 1.96 10.76
C PHE A 84 -0.83 2.27 9.71
N TRP A 85 -0.59 1.93 8.45
CA TRP A 85 -1.51 2.17 7.34
C TRP A 85 -2.72 1.22 7.38
N GLU A 86 -2.48 -0.08 7.58
CA GLU A 86 -3.52 -1.11 7.63
C GLU A 86 -4.51 -0.87 8.78
N GLU A 87 -4.02 -0.55 9.99
CA GLU A 87 -4.85 -0.21 11.16
C GLU A 87 -5.75 1.01 10.91
N ARG A 88 -5.38 1.87 9.96
CA ARG A 88 -6.12 3.08 9.57
C ARG A 88 -6.97 2.87 8.32
N GLY A 89 -7.10 1.61 7.91
CA GLY A 89 -7.94 1.18 6.80
C GLY A 89 -7.36 1.49 5.42
N PHE A 90 -6.03 1.56 5.30
CA PHE A 90 -5.34 1.68 4.02
C PHE A 90 -4.72 0.34 3.60
N ALA A 91 -4.87 -0.02 2.34
CA ALA A 91 -4.13 -1.12 1.71
C ALA A 91 -2.77 -0.62 1.22
N VAL A 92 -1.71 -1.36 1.55
CA VAL A 92 -0.36 -1.12 1.01
C VAL A 92 -0.22 -1.86 -0.31
N ILE A 93 0.06 -1.12 -1.39
CA ILE A 93 0.07 -1.64 -2.75
C ILE A 93 1.34 -1.23 -3.51
N THR A 94 1.61 -1.92 -4.62
CA THR A 94 2.53 -1.45 -5.66
C THR A 94 2.17 -2.08 -7.01
N ARG A 95 2.51 -1.41 -8.11
CA ARG A 95 2.36 -1.99 -9.47
C ARG A 95 3.57 -2.82 -9.88
N ASP A 96 4.69 -2.63 -9.19
CA ASP A 96 5.95 -3.28 -9.48
C ASP A 96 6.00 -4.67 -8.81
N TYR A 97 6.17 -5.72 -9.62
CA TYR A 97 6.15 -7.09 -9.15
C TYR A 97 7.33 -7.39 -8.21
N ASP A 98 8.53 -6.96 -8.59
CA ASP A 98 9.76 -7.24 -7.85
C ASP A 98 9.76 -6.53 -6.49
N THR A 99 9.27 -5.29 -6.45
CA THR A 99 9.04 -4.53 -5.23
C THR A 99 8.00 -5.23 -4.35
N ALA A 100 6.89 -5.68 -4.93
CA ALA A 100 5.85 -6.39 -4.17
C ALA A 100 6.39 -7.68 -3.55
N GLU A 101 7.14 -8.47 -4.32
CA GLU A 101 7.74 -9.72 -3.84
C GLU A 101 8.82 -9.45 -2.78
N CYS A 102 9.66 -8.43 -3.00
CA CYS A 102 10.69 -8.02 -2.05
C CYS A 102 10.09 -7.58 -0.71
N VAL A 103 9.13 -6.64 -0.73
CA VAL A 103 8.46 -6.16 0.49
C VAL A 103 7.75 -7.31 1.20
N ALA A 104 7.02 -8.16 0.46
CA ALA A 104 6.33 -9.32 1.03
C ALA A 104 7.30 -10.28 1.74
N LYS A 105 8.45 -10.58 1.13
CA LYS A 105 9.48 -11.44 1.74
C LYS A 105 10.10 -10.79 2.98
N ILE A 106 10.53 -9.54 2.88
CA ILE A 106 11.14 -8.79 3.99
C ILE A 106 10.21 -8.74 5.20
N THR A 107 8.92 -8.52 4.97
CA THR A 107 7.92 -8.34 6.02
C THR A 107 7.21 -9.63 6.44
N ASN A 108 7.57 -10.77 5.86
CA ASN A 108 6.87 -12.06 6.04
C ASN A 108 5.35 -11.96 5.82
N ARG A 109 4.97 -11.25 4.76
CA ARG A 109 3.58 -11.00 4.32
C ARG A 109 3.28 -11.71 3.01
N LYS A 110 2.00 -11.75 2.64
CA LYS A 110 1.55 -12.29 1.37
C LYS A 110 1.33 -11.17 0.36
N ARG A 111 1.87 -11.34 -0.85
CA ARG A 111 1.47 -10.56 -2.02
C ARG A 111 0.20 -11.15 -2.63
N VAL A 112 -0.78 -10.32 -2.98
CA VAL A 112 -1.95 -10.71 -3.76
C VAL A 112 -2.23 -9.73 -4.89
N THR A 113 -2.73 -10.26 -5.99
CA THR A 113 -3.18 -9.44 -7.12
C THR A 113 -4.59 -8.94 -6.85
N VAL A 114 -4.78 -7.64 -7.01
CA VAL A 114 -6.04 -6.91 -6.79
C VAL A 114 -6.34 -6.03 -7.99
N ALA A 115 -7.59 -5.61 -8.12
CA ALA A 115 -8.02 -4.66 -9.13
C ALA A 115 -8.13 -3.26 -8.52
N LEU A 116 -7.56 -2.26 -9.21
CA LEU A 116 -7.76 -0.85 -8.91
C LEU A 116 -8.61 -0.22 -10.02
N PRO A 117 -9.74 0.42 -9.68
CA PRO A 117 -10.58 1.08 -10.67
C PRO A 117 -9.88 2.35 -11.18
N ARG A 118 -9.95 2.59 -12.49
CA ARG A 118 -9.57 3.87 -13.10
C ARG A 118 -10.82 4.55 -13.63
N ARG A 119 -11.50 5.29 -12.75
CA ARG A 119 -12.80 5.94 -13.03
C ARG A 119 -12.84 6.71 -14.35
N LYS A 120 -11.75 7.39 -14.70
CA LYS A 120 -11.63 8.16 -15.95
C LYS A 120 -11.78 7.31 -17.22
N TYR A 121 -11.37 6.05 -17.19
CA TYR A 121 -11.34 5.14 -18.34
C TYR A 121 -12.42 4.06 -18.27
N ASN A 122 -13.26 4.08 -17.23
CA ASN A 122 -14.27 3.05 -16.96
C ASN A 122 -13.70 1.62 -17.03
N ASP A 123 -12.48 1.43 -16.51
CA ASP A 123 -11.76 0.16 -16.53
C ASP A 123 -11.01 -0.08 -15.21
N TYR A 124 -10.26 -1.19 -15.16
CA TYR A 124 -9.41 -1.54 -14.04
C TYR A 124 -7.95 -1.65 -14.47
N VAL A 125 -7.06 -1.55 -13.49
CA VAL A 125 -5.64 -1.92 -13.62
C VAL A 125 -5.29 -2.92 -12.55
N TRP A 126 -4.42 -3.88 -12.86
CA TRP A 126 -3.89 -4.76 -11.82
C TRP A 126 -3.06 -3.95 -10.84
N SER A 127 -3.02 -4.39 -9.60
CA SER A 127 -2.02 -3.99 -8.61
C SER A 127 -1.68 -5.15 -7.69
N TYR A 128 -0.61 -5.01 -6.92
CA TYR A 128 -0.20 -5.97 -5.92
C TYR A 128 -0.38 -5.37 -4.54
N GLN A 129 -1.32 -5.92 -3.77
CA GLN A 129 -1.44 -5.62 -2.35
C GLN A 129 -0.48 -6.52 -1.57
N ILE A 130 0.24 -5.95 -0.61
CA ILE A 130 1.02 -6.70 0.37
C ILE A 130 0.19 -6.73 1.65
N ARG A 131 -0.28 -7.92 2.03
CA ARG A 131 -1.21 -8.13 3.15
C ARG A 131 -0.65 -9.08 4.19
N ARG A 132 -1.04 -8.90 5.45
CA ARG A 132 -0.80 -9.90 6.50
C ARG A 132 -1.36 -11.28 6.07
N CYS A 133 -0.63 -12.33 6.42
CA CYS A 133 -1.03 -13.72 6.19
C CYS A 133 -2.23 -14.11 7.04
#